data_AF-A0A2J4RIW4-F1
#
_entry.id   AF-A0A2J4RIW4-F1
#
_cell.length_a   1.000
_cell.length_b   1.000
_cell.length_c   1.000
_cell.angle_alpha   90.00
_cell.angle_beta   90.00
_cell.angle_gamma   90.00
#
_symmetry.space_group_name_H-M   'P 1'
#
loop_
_entity.id
_entity.type
_entity.pdbx_description
1 polymer ?
#
loop_
_entity_poly.entity_id
_entity_poly.type
_entity_poly.pdbx_seq_one_letter_code
_entity_poly.pdbx_strand_id
1 'polypeptide(L)'
;MPNSLTWCDLPEDVSQWPGLPLSLSGDEVMPLDYHAGRSGWLLYGRGLNKRRLTEWQRELGAALVIVASWAVDDYQVMRLAGSLTLRATRLAHEAGFDVAPLGKIPHLRTPGLLVMDMDS
;
A
#
# COMPACT_ATOMS: atom_id res chain seq x y z
N MET A 1 -22.15 12.85 14.84
CA MET A 1 -20.78 13.37 14.67
C MET A 1 -20.03 12.33 13.87
N PRO A 2 -19.38 12.64 12.73
CA PRO A 2 -18.47 11.67 12.14
C PRO A 2 -17.27 11.57 13.08
N ASN A 3 -17.03 10.40 13.66
CA ASN A 3 -15.79 10.15 14.40
C ASN A 3 -14.64 10.32 13.41
N SER A 4 -13.88 11.42 13.56
CA SER A 4 -12.71 11.68 12.72
C SER A 4 -11.62 10.69 13.11
N LEU A 5 -11.38 9.68 12.29
CA LEU A 5 -10.29 8.72 12.46
C LEU A 5 -8.95 9.47 12.42
N THR A 6 -8.17 9.41 13.50
CA THR A 6 -6.84 10.02 13.56
C THR A 6 -5.74 8.98 13.36
N TRP A 7 -4.51 9.42 13.12
CA TRP A 7 -3.35 8.52 13.02
C TRP A 7 -3.11 7.69 14.29
N CYS A 8 -3.42 8.25 15.46
CA CYS A 8 -3.33 7.54 16.74
C CYS A 8 -4.35 6.39 16.85
N ASP A 9 -5.50 6.52 16.19
CA ASP A 9 -6.56 5.52 16.20
C ASP A 9 -6.29 4.35 15.24
N LEU A 10 -5.35 4.51 14.30
CA LEU A 10 -4.98 3.45 13.36
C LEU A 10 -4.17 2.36 14.06
N PRO A 11 -4.49 1.06 13.86
CA PRO A 11 -3.68 -0.05 14.34
C PRO A 11 -2.24 -0.01 13.80
N GLU A 12 -1.32 -0.63 14.54
CA GLU A 12 0.08 -0.77 14.06
C GLU A 12 0.17 -1.70 12.85
N ASP A 13 -0.63 -2.77 12.85
CA ASP A 13 -0.79 -3.65 11.70
C ASP A 13 -1.64 -2.95 10.64
N VAL A 14 -1.01 -2.66 9.52
CA VAL A 14 -1.64 -1.92 8.43
C VAL A 14 -2.75 -2.71 7.73
N SER A 15 -2.73 -4.04 7.81
CA SER A 15 -3.78 -4.88 7.23
C SER A 15 -5.12 -4.74 7.96
N GLN A 16 -5.10 -4.17 9.17
CA GLN A 16 -6.27 -3.97 10.02
C GLN A 16 -6.82 -2.54 9.97
N TRP A 17 -6.31 -1.69 9.07
CA TRP A 17 -6.73 -0.29 9.00
C TRP A 17 -8.20 -0.15 8.60
N PRO A 18 -9.04 0.49 9.45
CA PRO A 18 -10.45 0.67 9.17
C PRO A 18 -10.66 1.85 8.20
N GLY A 19 -11.85 1.91 7.58
CA GLY A 19 -12.31 3.11 6.90
C GLY A 19 -11.50 3.50 5.65
N LEU A 20 -10.80 2.54 5.03
CA LEU A 20 -10.18 2.75 3.73
C LEU A 20 -11.26 2.99 2.65
N PRO A 21 -11.00 3.89 1.67
CA PRO A 21 -9.71 4.52 1.39
C PRO A 21 -9.44 5.77 2.24
N LEU A 22 -8.15 6.06 2.46
CA LEU A 22 -7.71 7.26 3.20
C LEU A 22 -6.46 7.89 2.58
N SER A 23 -6.27 9.17 2.86
CA SER A 23 -5.02 9.90 2.62
C SER A 23 -4.16 9.84 3.89
N LEU A 24 -2.87 9.57 3.74
CA LEU A 24 -1.86 9.65 4.79
C LEU A 24 -0.80 10.70 4.41
N SER A 25 -0.62 11.71 5.27
CA SER A 25 0.43 12.73 5.11
C SER A 25 1.04 13.04 6.47
N GLY A 26 2.20 12.46 6.76
CA GLY A 26 2.80 12.46 8.10
C GLY A 26 1.88 11.74 9.09
N ASP A 27 1.42 12.49 10.09
CA ASP A 27 0.48 12.00 11.12
C ASP A 27 -0.96 12.46 10.84
N GLU A 28 -1.21 13.04 9.67
CA GLU A 28 -2.54 13.42 9.22
C GLU A 28 -3.18 12.27 8.44
N VAL A 29 -4.40 11.91 8.85
CA VAL A 29 -5.24 10.91 8.20
C VAL A 29 -6.53 11.57 7.78
N MET A 30 -6.88 11.44 6.50
CA MET A 30 -8.13 11.95 5.96
C MET A 30 -8.89 10.83 5.24
N PRO A 31 -10.05 10.39 5.74
CA PRO A 31 -10.92 9.48 5.00
C PRO A 31 -11.27 10.09 3.64
N LEU A 32 -11.33 9.25 2.61
CA LEU A 32 -11.63 9.68 1.25
C LEU A 32 -12.88 8.99 0.73
N ASP A 33 -13.70 9.75 0.02
CA ASP A 33 -14.71 9.18 -0.87
C ASP A 33 -14.05 8.89 -2.23
N TYR A 34 -13.09 7.96 -2.24
CA TYR A 34 -12.30 7.62 -3.42
C TYR A 34 -12.72 6.27 -4.00
N HIS A 35 -13.20 6.27 -5.24
CA HIS A 35 -13.48 5.03 -5.96
C HIS A 35 -12.27 4.64 -6.82
N ALA A 36 -11.39 3.82 -6.25
CA ALA A 36 -10.26 3.29 -7.00
C ALA A 36 -10.76 2.39 -8.14
N GLY A 37 -10.46 2.77 -9.37
CA GLY A 37 -10.70 1.96 -10.56
C GLY A 37 -9.79 0.73 -10.61
N ARG A 38 -9.27 0.35 -11.79
CA ARG A 38 -8.28 -0.73 -11.93
C ARG A 38 -6.82 -0.28 -11.81
N SER A 39 -6.60 1.03 -11.66
CA SER A 39 -5.27 1.65 -11.57
C SER A 39 -4.73 1.64 -10.15
N GLY A 40 -3.45 2.00 -10.02
CA GLY A 40 -2.74 2.05 -8.75
C GLY A 40 -1.48 1.20 -8.79
N TRP A 41 -0.97 0.88 -7.62
CA TRP A 41 0.23 0.07 -7.44
C TRP A 41 0.24 -0.52 -6.04
N LEU A 42 1.07 -1.54 -5.83
CA LEU A 42 1.24 -2.22 -4.57
C LEU A 42 2.53 -1.75 -3.91
N LEU A 43 2.47 -1.55 -2.60
CA LEU A 43 3.61 -1.54 -1.69
C LEU A 43 3.44 -2.74 -0.76
N TYR A 44 4.45 -3.59 -0.64
CA TYR A 44 4.36 -4.77 0.19
C TYR A 44 5.70 -5.18 0.76
N GLY A 45 5.65 -5.92 1.87
CA GLY A 45 6.85 -6.46 2.49
C GLY A 45 6.58 -6.97 3.89
N ARG A 46 7.59 -7.64 4.44
CA ARG A 46 7.54 -8.12 5.82
C ARG A 46 7.76 -6.97 6.80
N GLY A 47 6.93 -6.92 7.83
CA GLY A 47 7.00 -5.88 8.86
C GLY A 47 6.70 -4.48 8.31
N LEU A 48 5.90 -4.38 7.25
CA LEU A 48 5.32 -3.12 6.82
C LEU A 48 4.21 -2.77 7.82
N ASN A 49 4.52 -1.88 8.76
CA ASN A 49 3.64 -1.43 9.82
C ASN A 49 3.39 0.08 9.74
N LYS A 50 2.46 0.59 10.55
CA LYS A 50 2.08 2.01 10.58
C LYS A 50 3.31 2.92 10.71
N ARG A 51 4.23 2.61 11.63
CA ARG A 51 5.43 3.43 11.85
C ARG A 51 6.32 3.49 10.61
N ARG A 52 6.69 2.35 10.03
CA ARG A 52 7.58 2.29 8.86
C ARG A 52 6.93 2.89 7.62
N LEU A 53 5.62 2.74 7.47
CA LEU A 53 4.86 3.40 6.40
C LEU A 53 4.93 4.92 6.54
N THR A 54 4.70 5.48 7.73
CA THR A 54 4.79 6.93 7.96
C THR A 54 6.21 7.46 7.79
N GLU A 55 7.23 6.73 8.24
CA GLU A 55 8.64 7.07 8.01
C GLU A 55 8.96 7.15 6.51
N TRP A 56 8.61 6.10 5.78
CA TRP A 56 8.81 6.04 4.34
C TRP A 56 8.00 7.12 3.59
N GLN A 57 6.75 7.39 4.00
CA GLN A 57 5.92 8.45 3.43
C GLN A 57 6.56 9.84 3.60
N ARG A 58 7.12 10.12 4.78
CA ARG A 58 7.81 11.39 5.06
C ARG A 58 9.04 11.55 4.18
N GLU A 59 9.81 10.49 3.98
CA GLU A 59 10.98 10.50 3.10
C GLU A 59 10.59 10.64 1.62
N LEU A 60 9.47 10.03 1.22
CA LEU A 60 8.88 10.24 -0.10
C LEU A 60 8.46 11.71 -0.31
N GLY A 61 8.01 12.37 0.76
CA GLY A 61 7.62 13.79 0.73
C GLY A 61 6.31 14.05 -0.02
N ALA A 62 5.45 13.04 -0.11
CA ALA A 62 4.15 13.12 -0.79
C ALA A 62 3.09 12.38 0.02
N ALA A 63 1.84 12.87 -0.02
CA ALA A 63 0.72 12.17 0.59
C ALA A 63 0.46 10.84 -0.14
N LEU A 64 0.09 9.81 0.63
CA LEU A 64 -0.31 8.51 0.10
C LEU A 64 -1.82 8.39 0.11
N VAL A 65 -2.40 7.97 -1.01
CA VAL A 65 -3.80 7.56 -1.06
C VAL A 65 -3.86 6.05 -0.96
N ILE A 66 -4.18 5.55 0.23
CA ILE A 66 -4.27 4.12 0.54
C ILE A 66 -5.69 3.66 0.24
N VAL A 67 -5.80 2.76 -0.73
CA VAL A 67 -7.07 2.28 -1.27
C VAL A 67 -7.57 1.06 -0.52
N ALA A 68 -6.66 0.12 -0.26
CA ALA A 68 -6.96 -1.14 0.39
C ALA A 68 -5.69 -1.66 1.05
N SER A 69 -5.85 -2.47 2.09
CA SER A 69 -4.76 -3.10 2.80
C SER A 69 -5.18 -4.51 3.22
N TRP A 70 -4.26 -5.46 3.14
CA TRP A 70 -4.49 -6.85 3.53
C TRP A 70 -3.16 -7.54 3.86
N ALA A 71 -3.24 -8.75 4.40
CA ALA A 71 -2.09 -9.61 4.65
C ALA A 71 -2.09 -10.83 3.72
N VAL A 72 -0.91 -11.29 3.34
CA VAL A 72 -0.68 -12.58 2.68
C VAL A 72 0.45 -13.26 3.45
N ASP A 73 0.09 -14.25 4.26
CA ASP A 73 1.02 -14.86 5.22
C ASP A 73 1.67 -13.78 6.11
N ASP A 74 3.01 -13.70 6.16
CA ASP A 74 3.75 -12.71 6.95
C ASP A 74 3.97 -11.37 6.23
N TYR A 75 3.46 -11.21 5.00
CA TYR A 75 3.51 -9.97 4.24
C TYR A 75 2.30 -9.09 4.51
N GLN A 76 2.56 -7.80 4.72
CA GLN A 76 1.52 -6.77 4.63
C GLN A 76 1.56 -6.17 3.23
N VAL A 77 0.38 -5.96 2.65
CA VAL A 77 0.20 -5.46 1.29
C VAL A 77 -0.72 -4.26 1.32
N MET A 78 -0.28 -3.15 0.74
CA MET A 78 -1.08 -1.96 0.52
C MET A 78 -1.28 -1.71 -0.96
N ARG A 79 -2.52 -1.40 -1.33
CA ARG A 79 -2.84 -0.81 -2.63
C ARG A 79 -2.87 0.70 -2.50
N LEU A 80 -2.04 1.36 -3.30
CA LEU A 80 -1.94 2.81 -3.38
C LEU A 80 -2.53 3.31 -4.70
N ALA A 81 -3.19 4.46 -4.66
CA ALA A 81 -3.67 5.13 -5.87
C ALA A 81 -2.54 5.90 -6.59
N GLY A 82 -2.84 6.38 -7.79
CA GLY A 82 -1.89 7.10 -8.63
C GLY A 82 -0.91 6.19 -9.37
N SER A 83 0.20 6.77 -9.82
CA SER A 83 1.23 6.06 -10.58
C SER A 83 2.46 5.78 -9.71
N LEU A 84 3.03 4.59 -9.84
CA LEU A 84 4.30 4.24 -9.22
C LEU A 84 5.42 5.09 -9.84
N THR A 85 6.11 5.88 -9.01
CA THR A 85 7.22 6.73 -9.46
C THR A 85 8.56 6.07 -9.20
N LEU A 86 9.60 6.44 -9.95
CA LEU A 86 10.96 5.93 -9.75
C LEU A 86 11.48 6.21 -8.33
N ARG A 87 11.15 7.37 -7.76
CA ARG A 87 11.50 7.74 -6.38
C ARG A 87 10.82 6.81 -5.38
N ALA A 88 9.52 6.56 -5.55
CA ALA A 88 8.78 5.65 -4.68
C ALA A 88 9.35 4.23 -4.73
N THR A 89 9.67 3.72 -5.93
CA THR A 89 10.32 2.42 -6.10
C THR A 89 11.65 2.35 -5.36
N ARG A 90 12.53 3.34 -5.59
CA ARG A 90 13.85 3.39 -4.97
C ARG A 90 13.76 3.42 -3.43
N LEU A 91 12.98 4.34 -2.88
CA LEU A 91 12.83 4.48 -1.43
C LEU A 91 12.19 3.25 -0.80
N ALA A 92 11.24 2.60 -1.48
CA ALA A 92 10.65 1.37 -0.98
C ALA A 92 11.72 0.28 -0.85
N HIS A 93 12.55 0.08 -1.88
CA HIS A 93 13.63 -0.93 -1.85
C HIS A 93 14.70 -0.61 -0.79
N GLU A 94 15.09 0.66 -0.65
CA GLU A 94 16.00 1.11 0.41
C GLU A 94 15.41 0.84 1.81
N ALA A 95 14.09 0.96 1.96
CA ALA A 95 13.37 0.62 3.18
C ALA A 95 13.11 -0.90 3.36
N GLY A 96 13.54 -1.75 2.42
CA GLY A 96 13.32 -3.21 2.46
C GLY A 96 11.91 -3.64 2.08
N PHE A 97 11.21 -2.84 1.27
CA PHE A 97 9.88 -3.12 0.71
C PHE A 97 9.92 -3.25 -0.81
N ASP A 98 8.98 -4.02 -1.33
CA ASP A 98 8.79 -4.21 -2.75
C ASP A 98 7.58 -3.43 -3.26
N VAL A 99 7.61 -3.12 -4.55
CA VAL A 99 6.52 -2.41 -5.22
C VAL A 99 6.16 -3.07 -6.55
N ALA A 100 4.89 -2.96 -6.95
CA ALA A 100 4.45 -3.47 -8.24
C ALA A 100 3.34 -2.58 -8.83
N PRO A 101 3.40 -2.17 -10.12
CA PRO A 101 2.30 -1.45 -10.74
C PRO A 101 1.07 -2.35 -10.90
N LEU A 102 -0.12 -1.81 -10.62
CA LEU A 102 -1.39 -2.48 -10.94
C LEU A 102 -1.81 -2.08 -12.37
N GLY A 103 -2.23 -3.07 -13.15
CA GLY A 103 -2.67 -2.86 -14.53
C GLY A 103 -3.11 -4.16 -15.17
N LYS A 104 -2.24 -4.79 -15.95
CA LYS A 104 -2.51 -6.07 -16.62
C LYS A 104 -2.14 -7.26 -15.72
N ILE A 105 -2.79 -7.36 -14.57
CA ILE A 105 -2.56 -8.47 -13.63
C ILE A 105 -3.56 -9.60 -13.93
N PRO A 106 -3.11 -10.86 -13.98
CA PRO A 106 -3.99 -12.00 -14.19
C PRO A 106 -5.08 -12.12 -13.12
N HIS A 107 -6.24 -12.66 -13.50
CA HIS A 107 -7.29 -13.00 -12.55
C HIS A 107 -7.06 -14.40 -11.98
N LEU A 108 -6.75 -14.51 -10.68
CA LEU A 108 -6.50 -15.80 -10.03
C LEU A 108 -7.73 -16.73 -9.97
N ARG A 109 -8.93 -16.21 -10.21
CA ARG A 109 -10.19 -17.00 -10.25
C ARG A 109 -10.47 -17.62 -11.62
N THR A 110 -9.65 -17.32 -12.63
CA THR A 110 -9.77 -17.90 -13.97
C THR A 110 -8.55 -18.78 -14.24
N PRO A 111 -8.69 -19.89 -14.99
CA PRO A 111 -7.55 -20.69 -15.41
C PRO A 111 -6.46 -19.83 -16.04
N GLY A 112 -5.21 -20.08 -15.67
CA GLY A 112 -4.05 -19.31 -16.11
C GLY A 112 -2.78 -20.13 -16.03
N LEU A 113 -1.69 -19.55 -16.52
CA LEU A 113 -0.37 -20.17 -16.56
C LEU A 113 0.65 -19.25 -15.90
N LEU A 114 1.41 -19.80 -14.94
CA LEU A 114 2.61 -19.18 -14.40
C LEU A 114 3.80 -20.01 -14.84
N VAL A 115 4.75 -19.39 -15.52
CA VAL A 115 6.04 -20.00 -15.88
C VAL A 115 7.10 -19.26 -15.08
N MET A 116 7.92 -20.01 -14.36
CA MET A 116 9.03 -19.47 -13.58
C MET A 116 10.33 -20.04 -14.15
N ASP A 117 11.32 -19.19 -14.34
CA ASP A 117 12.68 -19.65 -14.62
C ASP A 117 13.25 -20.32 -13.36
N MET A 118 13.96 -21.42 -13.55
CA MET A 118 14.49 -22.25 -12.46
C MET A 118 15.98 -22.01 -12.21
N ASP A 119 16.66 -21.31 -13.11
CA ASP A 119 18.08 -21.00 -12.98
C ASP A 119 18.27 -19.63 -12.31
N SER A 120 19.12 -19.57 -11.28
CA SER A 120 19.42 -18.37 -10.46
C SER A 120 20.79 -17.78 -10.75
#